data_AF-A0A2L2TYS4-F1
#
_entry.id   AF-A0A2L2TYS4-F1
#
_cell.length_a   1.000
_cell.length_b   1.000
_cell.length_c   1.000
_cell.angle_alpha   90.00
_cell.angle_beta   90.00
_cell.angle_gamma   90.00
#
_symmetry.space_group_name_H-M   'P 1'
#
loop_
_entity.id
_entity.type
_entity.pdbx_description
1 polymer ?
#
loop_
_entity_poly.entity_id
_entity_poly.type
_entity_poly.pdbx_seq_one_letter_code
_entity_poly.pdbx_strand_id
1 'polypeptide(L)'
;MQIDVVEDAYDGYCPDADINDFGRIDFPQSHFVDTHGAIANGWPAKGGYYSLKCSLAELDYLGLDRYNPTNRSENVEEEEAWCARLRQLRAKYYRSICDDIPEGPYGIEKPKVYVGWPVDGGVWALQATKFNASVRGLGRIDNAFTMEERWQKIKEYGGTFYAKPKDCPYLDLDGSKDPVIKKPDWGHLC
;
A
#
# COMPACT_ATOMS: atom_id res chain seq x y z
N MET A 1 40.69 24.39 -10.55
CA MET A 1 39.36 24.36 -11.19
C MET A 1 38.60 23.24 -10.50
N GLN A 2 37.71 23.63 -9.60
CA GLN A 2 36.99 22.76 -8.69
C GLN A 2 35.71 22.34 -9.42
N ILE A 3 35.49 21.03 -9.52
CA ILE A 3 34.28 20.48 -10.14
C ILE A 3 33.34 20.20 -8.98
N ASP A 4 32.28 21.00 -8.88
CA ASP A 4 31.20 20.78 -7.94
C ASP A 4 30.51 19.47 -8.27
N VAL A 5 30.57 18.52 -7.34
CA VAL A 5 29.79 17.28 -7.42
C VAL A 5 28.38 17.63 -6.94
N VAL A 6 27.44 17.56 -7.88
CA VAL A 6 26.01 17.71 -7.65
C VAL A 6 25.58 16.63 -6.64
N GLU A 7 25.05 17.04 -5.49
CA GLU A 7 24.37 16.16 -4.54
C GLU A 7 23.07 15.65 -5.20
N ASP A 8 23.17 14.53 -5.90
CA ASP A 8 22.00 13.80 -6.38
C ASP A 8 21.30 13.11 -5.20
N ALA A 9 20.07 13.55 -4.95
CA ALA A 9 19.16 13.08 -3.92
C ALA A 9 18.96 11.54 -3.95
N TYR A 10 19.68 10.84 -3.08
CA TYR A 10 19.40 9.46 -2.67
C TYR A 10 18.49 9.46 -1.43
N ASP A 11 17.36 10.18 -1.48
CA ASP A 11 16.41 10.25 -0.36
C ASP A 11 15.32 9.17 -0.52
N GLY A 12 15.67 7.94 -0.14
CA GLY A 12 14.76 6.80 -0.05
C GLY A 12 15.02 5.92 1.18
N TYR A 13 15.85 6.40 2.10
CA TYR A 13 16.23 5.69 3.29
C TYR A 13 15.17 5.91 4.36
N CYS A 14 14.20 5.00 4.48
CA CYS A 14 13.39 4.92 5.70
C CYS A 14 14.36 4.51 6.83
N PRO A 15 14.63 5.36 7.85
CA PRO A 15 15.51 4.96 8.93
C PRO A 15 14.86 3.80 9.69
N ASP A 16 15.45 2.61 9.54
CA ASP A 16 15.09 1.41 10.28
C ASP A 16 15.49 1.60 11.75
N ALA A 17 14.63 2.23 12.55
CA ALA A 17 14.75 2.17 14.00
C ALA A 17 14.10 0.87 14.49
N ASP A 18 14.84 0.07 15.25
CA ASP A 18 14.32 -1.10 15.95
C ASP A 18 13.31 -0.66 17.03
N ILE A 19 12.04 -0.57 16.63
CA ILE A 19 10.92 -0.55 17.57
C ILE A 19 10.70 -2.02 17.93
N ASN A 20 11.31 -2.46 19.05
CA ASN A 20 11.13 -3.71 19.82
C ASN A 20 11.07 -5.07 19.06
N ASP A 21 11.36 -6.19 19.74
CA ASP A 21 11.52 -7.51 19.07
C ASP A 21 10.19 -8.17 18.62
N PHE A 22 9.04 -7.56 18.92
CA PHE A 22 7.68 -8.06 18.72
C PHE A 22 7.46 -9.58 18.90
N GLY A 23 8.16 -10.20 19.86
CA GLY A 23 8.06 -11.62 20.17
C GLY A 23 8.80 -12.54 19.20
N ARG A 24 9.96 -12.11 18.68
CA ARG A 24 10.82 -12.93 17.81
C ARG A 24 11.34 -14.14 18.61
N ILE A 25 10.69 -15.28 18.46
CA ILE A 25 11.16 -16.57 18.98
C ILE A 25 11.88 -17.35 17.87
N ASP A 26 13.00 -17.99 18.19
CA ASP A 26 13.71 -18.84 17.24
C ASP A 26 12.86 -20.09 16.94
N PHE A 27 12.55 -20.32 15.66
CA PHE A 27 11.71 -21.43 15.16
C PHE A 27 10.30 -21.52 15.79
N PRO A 28 9.40 -20.56 15.51
CA PRO A 28 8.02 -20.60 16.00
C PRO A 28 7.21 -21.74 15.34
N GLN A 29 6.20 -22.25 16.05
CA GLN A 29 5.23 -23.21 15.49
C GLN A 29 4.41 -22.63 14.31
N SER A 30 4.31 -21.31 14.21
CA SER A 30 3.72 -20.59 13.08
C SER A 30 4.52 -19.34 12.75
N HIS A 31 4.71 -19.05 11.46
CA HIS A 31 5.34 -17.82 11.00
C HIS A 31 4.39 -17.11 10.03
N PHE A 32 4.43 -15.78 10.03
CA PHE A 32 3.53 -14.97 9.20
C PHE A 32 4.24 -14.53 7.92
N VAL A 33 3.59 -14.74 6.78
CA VAL A 33 4.08 -14.32 5.46
C VAL A 33 3.36 -13.05 5.00
N ASP A 34 3.83 -12.45 3.91
CA ASP A 34 3.34 -11.15 3.43
C ASP A 34 2.23 -11.23 2.37
N THR A 35 1.66 -12.42 2.15
CA THR A 35 0.69 -12.64 1.07
C THR A 35 -0.62 -13.26 1.56
N HIS A 36 -1.72 -12.52 1.49
CA HIS A 36 -3.10 -12.99 1.72
C HIS A 36 -4.10 -12.11 0.95
N GLY A 37 -5.39 -12.50 0.92
CA GLY A 37 -6.50 -11.65 0.48
C GLY A 37 -6.85 -11.72 -1.01
N ALA A 38 -7.28 -10.59 -1.61
CA ALA A 38 -7.72 -10.49 -3.00
C ALA A 38 -7.17 -9.22 -3.68
N ILE A 39 -7.37 -9.09 -4.99
CA ILE A 39 -7.02 -7.90 -5.75
C ILE A 39 -8.30 -7.16 -6.14
N ALA A 40 -8.43 -5.90 -5.73
CA ALA A 40 -9.49 -5.01 -6.13
C ALA A 40 -8.97 -4.04 -7.21
N ASN A 41 -9.72 -3.88 -8.29
CA ASN A 41 -9.39 -2.95 -9.38
C ASN A 41 -10.51 -1.94 -9.57
N GLY A 42 -10.18 -0.74 -10.03
CA GLY A 42 -11.15 0.30 -10.38
C GLY A 42 -10.71 1.10 -11.60
N TRP A 43 -11.65 1.51 -12.44
CA TRP A 43 -11.36 2.15 -13.73
C TRP A 43 -11.84 3.59 -13.75
N PRO A 44 -10.96 4.59 -13.53
CA PRO A 44 -11.36 5.98 -13.55
C PRO A 44 -11.63 6.45 -14.98
N ALA A 45 -12.49 7.46 -15.13
CA ALA A 45 -12.84 8.12 -16.39
C ALA A 45 -11.63 8.75 -17.09
N LYS A 46 -10.58 9.10 -16.34
CA LYS A 46 -9.29 9.55 -16.91
C LYS A 46 -8.54 8.46 -17.68
N GLY A 47 -9.05 7.22 -17.71
CA GLY A 47 -8.42 6.06 -18.31
C GLY A 47 -7.40 5.39 -17.38
N GLY A 48 -6.88 4.23 -17.79
CA GLY A 48 -6.05 3.37 -16.94
C GLY A 48 -6.87 2.61 -15.90
N TYR A 49 -6.22 2.15 -14.83
CA TYR A 49 -6.90 1.50 -13.69
C TYR A 49 -6.10 1.68 -12.39
N TYR A 50 -6.82 1.66 -11.27
CA TYR A 50 -6.25 1.46 -9.94
C TYR A 50 -6.22 -0.03 -9.63
N SER A 51 -5.15 -0.51 -8.98
CA SER A 51 -5.07 -1.86 -8.43
C SER A 51 -4.61 -1.85 -6.98
N LEU A 52 -5.26 -2.67 -6.18
CA LEU A 52 -4.99 -2.82 -4.76
C LEU A 52 -5.04 -4.29 -4.36
N LYS A 53 -3.98 -4.76 -3.69
CA LYS A 53 -4.03 -6.00 -2.93
C LYS A 53 -4.66 -5.72 -1.56
N CYS A 54 -5.84 -6.29 -1.32
CA CYS A 54 -6.64 -6.08 -0.13
C CYS A 54 -6.44 -7.20 0.90
N SER A 55 -6.26 -6.82 2.17
CA SER A 55 -6.46 -7.68 3.34
C SER A 55 -7.96 -7.90 3.65
N LEU A 56 -8.28 -8.75 4.64
CA LEU A 56 -9.67 -9.02 5.02
C LEU A 56 -10.40 -7.77 5.53
N ALA A 57 -9.76 -6.98 6.39
CA ALA A 57 -10.32 -5.70 6.85
C ALA A 57 -10.53 -4.69 5.70
N GLU A 58 -9.65 -4.71 4.69
CA GLU A 58 -9.78 -3.84 3.52
C GLU A 58 -10.93 -4.29 2.60
N LEU A 59 -11.15 -5.61 2.43
CA LEU A 59 -12.31 -6.14 1.73
C LEU A 59 -13.61 -5.76 2.45
N ASP A 60 -13.65 -5.90 3.77
CA ASP A 60 -14.79 -5.54 4.62
C ASP A 60 -15.10 -4.04 4.51
N TYR A 61 -14.07 -3.19 4.61
CA TYR A 61 -14.18 -1.74 4.43
C TYR A 61 -14.71 -1.34 3.06
N LEU A 62 -14.34 -2.07 2.01
CA LEU A 62 -14.83 -1.85 0.65
C LEU A 62 -16.23 -2.42 0.41
N GLY A 63 -16.79 -3.19 1.36
CA GLY A 63 -18.06 -3.90 1.21
C GLY A 63 -18.02 -5.03 0.19
N LEU A 64 -16.84 -5.63 -0.05
CA LEU A 64 -16.66 -6.73 -1.00
C LEU A 64 -16.92 -8.08 -0.35
N ASP A 65 -17.45 -9.02 -1.13
CA ASP A 65 -17.56 -10.42 -0.72
C ASP A 65 -16.17 -11.05 -0.61
N ARG A 66 -15.98 -11.88 0.43
CA ARG A 66 -14.67 -12.48 0.74
C ARG A 66 -14.36 -13.71 -0.10
N TYR A 67 -15.38 -14.27 -0.77
CA TYR A 67 -15.29 -15.58 -1.43
C TYR A 67 -15.59 -15.52 -2.93
N ASN A 68 -16.33 -14.51 -3.39
CA ASN A 68 -16.79 -14.38 -4.77
C ASN A 68 -16.31 -13.06 -5.38
N PRO A 69 -15.91 -13.06 -6.67
CA PRO A 69 -15.54 -11.84 -7.37
C PRO A 69 -16.76 -10.94 -7.58
N THR A 70 -16.53 -9.63 -7.57
CA THR A 70 -17.55 -8.61 -7.88
C THR A 70 -17.23 -7.97 -9.23
N ASN A 71 -18.25 -7.77 -10.06
CA ASN A 71 -18.11 -7.09 -11.36
C ASN A 71 -18.02 -5.57 -11.18
N ARG A 72 -17.34 -4.89 -12.11
CA ARG A 72 -17.32 -3.42 -12.19
C ARG A 72 -18.72 -2.85 -12.39
N SER A 73 -18.94 -1.60 -11.96
CA SER A 73 -20.19 -0.90 -12.31
C SER A 73 -20.15 -0.43 -13.76
N GLU A 74 -21.30 -0.39 -14.42
CA GLU A 74 -21.46 0.27 -15.72
C GLU A 74 -21.69 1.78 -15.59
N ASN A 75 -22.04 2.24 -14.39
CA ASN A 75 -22.23 3.65 -14.09
C ASN A 75 -20.87 4.30 -13.76
N VAL A 76 -20.49 5.30 -14.56
CA VAL A 76 -19.22 6.02 -14.42
C VAL A 76 -19.08 6.70 -13.07
N GLU A 77 -20.15 7.26 -12.51
CA GLU A 77 -20.09 7.96 -11.22
C GLU A 77 -19.87 6.99 -10.05
N GLU A 78 -20.50 5.81 -10.11
CA GLU A 78 -20.30 4.75 -9.12
C GLU A 78 -18.88 4.19 -9.20
N GLU A 79 -18.35 4.02 -10.40
CA GLU A 79 -16.98 3.55 -10.63
C GLU A 79 -15.93 4.59 -10.18
N GLU A 80 -16.20 5.88 -10.34
CA GLU A 80 -15.35 6.95 -9.79
C GLU A 80 -15.38 6.98 -8.25
N ALA A 81 -16.55 6.82 -7.65
CA ALA A 81 -16.67 6.69 -6.20
C ALA A 81 -15.93 5.45 -5.69
N TRP A 82 -15.98 4.35 -6.44
CA TRP A 82 -15.20 3.14 -6.19
C TRP A 82 -13.69 3.41 -6.23
N CYS A 83 -13.20 4.08 -7.28
CA CYS A 83 -11.81 4.51 -7.40
C CYS A 83 -11.38 5.43 -6.25
N ALA A 84 -12.26 6.30 -5.75
CA ALA A 84 -11.99 7.13 -4.58
C ALA A 84 -11.76 6.30 -3.31
N ARG A 85 -12.58 5.25 -3.07
CA ARG A 85 -12.37 4.33 -1.95
C ARG A 85 -11.07 3.54 -2.08
N LEU A 86 -10.74 3.07 -3.27
CA LEU A 86 -9.47 2.37 -3.52
C LEU A 86 -8.26 3.27 -3.21
N ARG A 87 -8.32 4.55 -3.55
CA ARG A 87 -7.27 5.52 -3.22
C ARG A 87 -7.07 5.74 -1.72
N GLN A 88 -8.16 5.70 -0.93
CA GLN A 88 -8.06 5.73 0.54
C GLN A 88 -7.26 4.54 1.09
N LEU A 89 -7.30 3.43 0.36
CA LEU A 89 -6.52 2.23 0.65
C LEU A 89 -5.29 2.11 -0.26
N ARG A 90 -4.64 3.24 -0.60
CA ARG A 90 -3.33 3.28 -1.30
C ARG A 90 -3.27 2.48 -2.61
N ALA A 91 -4.40 2.32 -3.31
CA ALA A 91 -4.39 1.67 -4.61
C ALA A 91 -3.44 2.39 -5.57
N LYS A 92 -2.65 1.61 -6.32
CA LYS A 92 -1.68 2.13 -7.28
C LYS A 92 -2.39 2.38 -8.61
N TYR A 93 -2.14 3.54 -9.22
CA TYR A 93 -2.61 3.83 -10.56
C TYR A 93 -1.65 3.28 -11.62
N TYR A 94 -2.21 2.68 -12.67
CA TYR A 94 -1.50 2.20 -13.84
C TYR A 94 -2.15 2.77 -15.10
N ARG A 95 -1.34 3.37 -15.99
CA ARG A 95 -1.83 3.88 -17.27
C ARG A 95 -2.22 2.72 -18.20
N SER A 96 -1.49 1.61 -18.13
CA SER A 96 -1.74 0.38 -18.88
C SER A 96 -1.30 -0.86 -18.10
N ILE A 97 -1.75 -2.05 -18.51
CA ILE A 97 -1.27 -3.33 -17.96
C ILE A 97 0.25 -3.47 -18.10
N CYS A 98 0.87 -2.88 -19.12
CA CYS A 98 2.32 -2.92 -19.32
C CYS A 98 3.09 -2.11 -18.27
N ASP A 99 2.42 -1.18 -17.58
CA ASP A 99 3.02 -0.42 -16.47
C ASP A 99 2.92 -1.19 -15.14
N ASP A 100 2.14 -2.28 -15.08
CA ASP A 100 1.97 -3.14 -13.91
C ASP A 100 3.07 -4.19 -13.84
N ILE A 101 4.30 -3.72 -13.64
CA ILE A 101 5.48 -4.57 -13.50
C ILE A 101 5.37 -5.34 -12.15
N PRO A 102 5.42 -6.69 -12.17
CA PRO A 102 5.34 -7.49 -10.95
C PRO A 102 6.45 -7.14 -9.95
N GLU A 103 6.09 -7.08 -8.67
CA GLU A 103 7.08 -7.02 -7.59
C GLU A 103 7.89 -8.34 -7.59
N GLY A 104 9.21 -8.27 -7.76
CA GLY A 104 10.05 -9.46 -7.97
C GLY A 104 11.55 -9.18 -7.82
N PRO A 105 12.41 -10.21 -7.94
CA PRO A 105 13.85 -10.12 -7.65
C PRO A 105 14.64 -9.16 -8.56
N TYR A 106 14.03 -8.70 -9.66
CA TYR A 106 14.59 -7.72 -10.60
C TYR A 106 13.84 -6.38 -10.59
N GLY A 107 12.84 -6.22 -9.71
CA GLY A 107 12.07 -4.99 -9.54
C GLY A 107 12.66 -4.09 -8.46
N ILE A 108 12.41 -2.79 -8.55
CA ILE A 108 12.70 -1.85 -7.45
C ILE A 108 11.84 -2.25 -6.25
N GLU A 109 12.47 -2.57 -5.12
CA GLU A 109 11.77 -2.88 -3.88
C GLU A 109 10.99 -1.63 -3.43
N LYS A 110 9.66 -1.74 -3.41
CA LYS A 110 8.78 -0.65 -2.98
C LYS A 110 8.47 -0.81 -1.49
N PRO A 111 8.54 0.25 -0.68
CA PRO A 111 8.10 0.20 0.70
C PRO A 111 6.64 -0.25 0.80
N LYS A 112 6.36 -1.11 1.78
CA LYS A 112 5.00 -1.46 2.17
C LYS A 112 4.41 -0.34 3.01
N VAL A 113 3.16 -0.02 2.71
CA VAL A 113 2.39 0.97 3.46
C VAL A 113 1.18 0.27 4.02
N TYR A 114 0.88 0.49 5.30
CA TYR A 114 -0.31 0.02 5.99
C TYR A 114 -1.12 1.25 6.36
N VAL A 115 -2.44 1.18 6.15
CA VAL A 115 -3.37 2.27 6.49
C VAL A 115 -4.56 1.73 7.27
N GLY A 116 -5.01 2.51 8.23
CA GLY A 116 -6.17 2.20 9.06
C GLY A 116 -6.97 3.45 9.36
N TRP A 117 -8.29 3.34 9.24
CA TRP A 117 -9.22 4.47 9.32
C TRP A 117 -10.10 4.35 10.58
N PRO A 118 -9.83 5.15 11.62
CA PRO A 118 -10.69 5.23 12.80
C PRO A 118 -12.07 5.79 12.46
N VAL A 119 -13.08 5.36 13.21
CA VAL A 119 -14.46 5.86 13.05
C VAL A 119 -14.64 7.34 13.42
N ASP A 120 -13.77 7.86 14.28
CA ASP A 120 -13.75 9.26 14.73
C ASP A 120 -12.95 10.19 13.78
N GLY A 121 -12.37 9.62 12.72
CA GLY A 121 -11.70 10.35 11.65
C GLY A 121 -10.16 10.32 11.73
N GLY A 122 -9.54 11.03 10.79
CA GLY A 122 -8.10 10.94 10.55
C GLY A 122 -7.70 9.59 9.94
N VAL A 123 -6.40 9.32 9.90
CA VAL A 123 -5.84 8.06 9.39
C VAL A 123 -4.56 7.70 10.12
N TRP A 124 -4.41 6.41 10.46
CA TRP A 124 -3.14 5.86 10.90
C TRP A 124 -2.41 5.26 9.70
N ALA A 125 -1.12 5.58 9.55
CA ALA A 125 -0.30 5.01 8.50
C ALA A 125 1.07 4.55 9.02
N LEU A 126 1.55 3.43 8.49
CA LEU A 126 2.89 2.89 8.78
C LEU A 126 3.54 2.47 7.46
N GLN A 127 4.76 2.93 7.20
CA GLN A 127 5.58 2.49 6.08
C GLN A 127 6.75 1.63 6.59
N ALA A 128 7.12 0.58 5.86
CA ALA A 128 8.27 -0.26 6.13
C ALA A 128 8.84 -0.85 4.84
N THR A 129 10.14 -1.12 4.77
CA THR A 129 10.73 -1.94 3.70
C THR A 129 10.17 -3.37 3.76
N LYS A 130 10.33 -4.18 2.69
CA LYS A 130 9.84 -5.58 2.72
C LYS A 130 10.57 -6.37 3.79
N PHE A 131 11.88 -6.14 3.92
CA PHE A 131 12.72 -6.73 4.95
C PHE A 131 12.24 -6.33 6.36
N ASN A 132 12.11 -5.03 6.64
CA ASN A 132 11.64 -4.52 7.94
C ASN A 132 10.25 -5.06 8.29
N ALA A 133 9.31 -5.07 7.32
CA ALA A 133 7.99 -5.63 7.50
C ALA A 133 8.00 -7.13 7.82
N SER A 134 8.92 -7.89 7.22
CA SER A 134 9.10 -9.31 7.49
C SER A 134 9.71 -9.55 8.87
N VAL A 135 10.81 -8.87 9.21
CA VAL A 135 11.51 -9.03 10.49
C VAL A 135 10.61 -8.68 11.68
N ARG A 136 9.81 -7.61 11.55
CA ARG A 136 8.86 -7.18 12.61
C ARG A 136 7.53 -7.91 12.57
N GLY A 137 7.31 -8.79 11.58
CA GLY A 137 6.04 -9.51 11.42
C GLY A 137 4.83 -8.59 11.22
N LEU A 138 4.99 -7.50 10.45
CA LEU A 138 3.93 -6.53 10.17
C LEU A 138 2.79 -7.11 9.33
N GLY A 139 2.97 -8.30 8.72
CA GLY A 139 1.88 -9.06 8.10
C GLY A 139 0.72 -9.36 9.06
N ARG A 140 0.95 -9.31 10.38
CA ARG A 140 -0.12 -9.41 11.40
C ARG A 140 -1.18 -8.30 11.29
N ILE A 141 -0.85 -7.14 10.72
CA ILE A 141 -1.81 -6.06 10.46
C ILE A 141 -2.88 -6.52 9.46
N ASP A 142 -2.51 -7.38 8.50
CA ASP A 142 -3.42 -7.90 7.48
C ASP A 142 -4.32 -9.05 7.98
N ASN A 143 -4.08 -9.54 9.20
CA ASN A 143 -4.96 -10.50 9.88
C ASN A 143 -6.15 -9.83 10.57
N ALA A 144 -6.16 -8.49 10.68
CA ALA A 144 -7.30 -7.77 11.23
C ALA A 144 -8.57 -8.09 10.44
N PHE A 145 -9.67 -8.35 11.15
CA PHE A 145 -10.97 -8.60 10.55
C PHE A 145 -11.71 -7.33 10.22
N THR A 146 -11.44 -6.25 10.98
CA THR A 146 -12.10 -4.96 10.84
C THR A 146 -11.09 -3.83 10.70
N MET A 147 -11.54 -2.72 10.12
CA MET A 147 -10.71 -1.50 10.03
C MET A 147 -10.34 -0.95 11.41
N GLU A 148 -11.20 -1.18 12.42
CA GLU A 148 -10.98 -0.82 13.82
C GLU A 148 -9.78 -1.56 14.41
N GLU A 149 -9.76 -2.89 14.30
CA GLU A 149 -8.61 -3.72 14.71
C GLU A 149 -7.34 -3.33 13.95
N ARG A 150 -7.47 -3.04 12.64
CA ARG A 150 -6.35 -2.72 11.77
C ARG A 150 -5.63 -1.45 12.22
N TRP A 151 -6.35 -0.34 12.43
CA TRP A 151 -5.71 0.91 12.83
C TRP A 151 -5.09 0.80 14.23
N GLN A 152 -5.72 0.05 15.14
CA GLN A 152 -5.18 -0.19 16.49
C GLN A 152 -3.84 -0.94 16.42
N LYS A 153 -3.71 -1.94 15.53
CA LYS A 153 -2.44 -2.64 15.30
C LYS A 153 -1.40 -1.75 14.63
N ILE A 154 -1.79 -0.90 13.68
CA ILE A 154 -0.89 0.08 13.09
C ILE A 154 -0.33 1.02 14.17
N LYS A 155 -1.19 1.52 15.06
CA LYS A 155 -0.78 2.33 16.22
C LYS A 155 0.18 1.58 17.14
N GLU A 156 -0.13 0.33 17.50
CA GLU A 156 0.73 -0.52 18.33
C GLU A 156 2.12 -0.72 17.71
N TYR A 157 2.20 -0.82 16.39
CA TYR A 157 3.44 -1.01 15.64
C TYR A 157 4.16 0.29 15.26
N GLY A 158 3.81 1.41 15.90
CA GLY A 158 4.49 2.69 15.73
C GLY A 158 4.09 3.47 14.48
N GLY A 159 2.90 3.21 13.93
CA GLY A 159 2.32 4.05 12.90
C GLY A 159 2.12 5.49 13.34
N THR A 160 2.00 6.40 12.38
CA THR A 160 1.75 7.83 12.62
C THR A 160 0.28 8.14 12.37
N PHE A 161 -0.33 8.93 13.27
CA PHE A 161 -1.66 9.46 13.06
C PHE A 161 -1.63 10.79 12.31
N TYR A 162 -2.47 10.89 11.28
CA TYR A 162 -2.69 12.12 10.52
C TYR A 162 -4.13 12.55 10.74
N ALA A 163 -4.33 13.63 11.50
CA ALA A 163 -5.67 14.17 11.76
C ALA A 163 -6.38 14.61 10.46
N LYS A 164 -5.61 15.13 9.51
CA LYS A 164 -6.06 15.39 8.13
C LYS A 164 -5.46 14.31 7.23
N PRO A 165 -6.27 13.42 6.64
CA PRO A 165 -5.75 12.33 5.81
C PRO A 165 -4.93 12.79 4.59
N LYS A 166 -5.17 14.01 4.09
CA LYS A 166 -4.39 14.62 2.99
C LYS A 166 -2.93 14.92 3.37
N ASP A 167 -2.64 15.04 4.66
CA ASP A 167 -1.28 15.29 5.16
C ASP A 167 -0.45 13.99 5.17
N CYS A 168 -1.09 12.83 4.98
CA CYS A 168 -0.40 11.55 4.88
C CYS A 168 0.34 11.45 3.54
N PRO A 169 1.69 11.41 3.52
CA PRO A 169 2.46 11.44 2.28
C PRO A 169 2.25 10.19 1.42
N TYR A 170 1.84 9.09 2.05
CA TYR A 170 1.64 7.79 1.41
C TYR A 170 0.29 7.63 0.69
N LEU A 171 -0.64 8.58 0.86
CA LEU A 171 -1.96 8.54 0.25
C LEU A 171 -2.06 9.51 -0.94
N ASP A 172 -2.70 9.07 -2.01
CA ASP A 172 -3.04 9.88 -3.18
C ASP A 172 -4.56 10.08 -3.24
N LEU A 173 -5.09 10.87 -2.31
CA LEU A 173 -6.54 10.99 -2.13
C LEU A 173 -7.24 11.77 -3.24
N ASP A 174 -6.52 12.59 -4.00
CA ASP A 174 -7.06 13.33 -5.14
C ASP A 174 -6.73 12.68 -6.49
N GLY A 175 -5.89 11.64 -6.50
CA GLY A 175 -5.57 10.89 -7.72
C GLY A 175 -4.67 11.71 -8.67
N SER A 176 -3.99 12.73 -8.14
CA SER A 176 -3.14 13.65 -8.89
C SER A 176 -1.69 13.16 -8.98
N LYS A 177 -1.29 12.19 -8.15
CA LYS A 177 0.06 11.65 -8.18
C LYS A 177 0.21 10.69 -9.37
N ASP A 178 1.05 11.09 -10.33
CA ASP A 178 1.49 10.16 -11.36
C ASP A 178 2.35 9.05 -10.72
N PRO A 179 2.22 7.80 -11.17
CA PRO A 179 3.04 6.71 -10.66
C PRO A 179 4.50 7.02 -10.98
N VAL A 180 5.36 6.99 -9.95
CA VAL A 180 6.81 7.04 -10.11
C VAL A 180 7.26 5.71 -10.74
N ILE A 181 7.12 5.60 -12.05
CA ILE A 181 7.62 4.47 -12.82
C ILE A 181 9.07 4.78 -13.20
N LYS A 182 10.02 4.41 -12.34
CA LYS A 182 11.39 4.18 -12.80
C LYS A 182 11.35 2.91 -13.64
N LYS A 183 11.13 3.06 -14.95
CA LYS A 183 11.24 1.93 -15.89
C LYS A 183 12.66 1.37 -15.76
N PRO A 184 12.83 0.08 -15.48
CA PRO A 184 14.11 -0.53 -15.75
C PRO A 184 14.31 -0.50 -17.28
N ASP A 185 15.53 -0.25 -17.74
CA ASP A 185 15.86 -0.13 -19.16
C ASP A 185 15.74 -1.49 -19.86
N TRP A 186 14.50 -1.92 -20.13
CA TRP A 186 14.17 -3.15 -20.84
C TRP A 186 13.77 -2.83 -22.27
N GLY A 187 14.68 -2.24 -23.05
CA GLY A 187 14.45 -1.73 -24.40
C GLY A 187 13.84 -2.68 -25.46
N HIS A 188 13.36 -3.88 -25.13
CA HIS A 188 12.92 -4.88 -26.11
C HIS A 188 11.67 -5.73 -25.75
N LEU A 189 10.78 -5.31 -24.84
CA LEU A 189 9.59 -6.12 -24.50
C LEU A 189 8.24 -5.38 -24.51
N CYS A 190 8.10 -4.37 -25.37
CA CYS A 190 6.80 -3.83 -25.79
C CYS A 190 6.80 -3.67 -27.32
#